data_AF-A0A3B8YNN3-F1
#
_entry.id   AF-A0A3B8YNN3-F1
#
_cell.length_a   1.000
_cell.length_b   1.000
_cell.length_c   1.000
_cell.angle_alpha   90.00
_cell.angle_beta   90.00
_cell.angle_gamma   90.00
#
_symmetry.space_group_name_H-M   'P 1'
#
loop_
_entity.id
_entity.type
_entity.pdbx_description
1 polymer ?
#
loop_
_entity_poly.entity_id
_entity_poly.type
_entity_poly.pdbx_seq_one_letter_code
_entity_poly.pdbx_strand_id
1 'polypeptide(L)' 'VLVRGGRVKDLPGVRYHIVRGTLDTAGVNGRTQRRSKYGAKRPKPGAVAKPGVKKK' A
#
# COMPACT_ATOMS: atom_id res chain seq x y z
N VAL A 1 5.30 5.50 10.39
CA VAL A 1 4.24 5.60 9.32
C VAL A 1 4.11 7.04 8.81
N LEU A 2 3.83 7.26 7.52
CA LEU A 2 3.65 8.61 6.95
C LEU A 2 2.18 8.87 6.61
N VAL A 3 1.69 10.08 6.88
CA VAL A 3 0.27 10.46 6.73
C VAL A 3 0.11 11.49 5.62
N ARG A 4 -0.93 11.34 4.80
CA ARG A 4 -1.35 12.32 3.78
C ARG A 4 -2.77 12.82 4.06
N GLY A 5 -3.07 14.03 3.57
CA GLY A 5 -4.41 14.58 3.58
C GLY A 5 -5.40 13.71 2.78
N GLY A 6 -6.65 13.67 3.26
CA GLY A 6 -7.76 13.03 2.58
C GLY A 6 -8.69 12.34 3.56
N ARG A 7 -9.97 12.70 3.48
CA ARG A 7 -11.02 12.20 4.36
C ARG A 7 -11.64 10.91 3.80
N VAL A 8 -11.91 9.95 4.68
CA VAL A 8 -12.83 8.85 4.37
C VAL A 8 -14.25 9.41 4.45
N LYS A 9 -14.95 9.47 3.32
CA LYS A 9 -16.27 10.10 3.21
C LYS A 9 -17.26 9.56 4.23
N ASP A 10 -17.24 8.24 4.41
CA ASP A 10 -18.26 7.51 5.17
C ASP A 10 -17.96 7.45 6.69
N LEU A 11 -16.76 7.85 7.11
CA LEU A 11 -16.34 7.76 8.51
C LEU A 11 -16.16 9.16 9.13
N PRO A 12 -16.98 9.54 10.13
CA PRO A 12 -16.72 10.74 10.91
C PRO A 12 -15.44 10.55 11.74
N GLY A 13 -14.57 11.56 11.74
CA GLY A 13 -13.30 11.53 12.47
C GLY A 13 -12.08 11.02 11.67
N VAL A 14 -12.27 10.27 10.58
CA VAL A 14 -11.14 9.77 9.75
C VAL A 14 -10.81 10.75 8.63
N ARG A 15 -9.95 11.73 8.96
CA ARG A 15 -9.61 12.87 8.07
C ARG A 15 -8.32 12.69 7.27
N TYR A 16 -7.58 11.60 7.50
CA TYR A 16 -6.28 11.36 6.89
C TYR A 16 -6.15 9.94 6.37
N HIS A 17 -5.26 9.77 5.39
CA HIS A 17 -4.88 8.46 4.87
C HIS A 17 -3.41 8.18 5.13
N ILE A 18 -3.09 6.90 5.28
CA ILE A 18 -1.71 6.45 5.43
C ILE A 18 -1.08 6.28 4.04
N VAL A 19 0.15 6.79 3.88
CA VAL A 19 0.99 6.50 2.71
C VAL A 19 1.54 5.08 2.86
N ARG A 20 1.39 4.25 1.82
CA ARG A 20 1.79 2.84 1.82
C ARG A 20 3.12 2.66 1.10
N GLY A 21 3.99 1.81 1.62
CA GLY A 21 5.31 1.53 1.04
C GLY A 21 6.41 2.50 1.48
N THR A 22 6.22 3.19 2.60
CA THR A 22 7.16 4.18 3.17
C THR A 22 7.23 4.04 4.70
N LEU A 23 8.41 4.19 5.29
CA LEU A 23 8.65 3.92 6.71
C LEU A 23 8.12 2.51 7.09
N ASP A 24 7.39 2.40 8.18
CA ASP A 24 6.92 1.12 8.75
C ASP A 24 5.72 0.51 8.00
N THR A 25 5.14 1.20 7.01
CA THR A 25 3.98 0.66 6.27
C THR A 25 4.39 -0.13 5.04
N ALA A 26 4.10 -1.43 5.06
CA ALA A 26 4.28 -2.29 3.89
C ALA A 26 3.39 -1.85 2.71
N GLY A 27 3.82 -2.15 1.48
CA GLY A 27 3.00 -2.02 0.28
C GLY A 27 1.93 -3.11 0.17
N VAL A 28 1.10 -3.07 -0.88
CA VAL A 28 0.17 -4.17 -1.21
C VAL A 28 0.86 -5.10 -2.20
N ASN A 29 0.95 -6.39 -1.86
CA ASN A 29 1.59 -7.39 -2.71
C ASN A 29 0.72 -7.76 -3.91
N GLY A 30 1.34 -8.01 -5.06
CA GLY A 30 0.65 -8.49 -6.27
C GLY A 30 -0.29 -7.47 -6.93
N ARG A 31 -0.33 -6.22 -6.47
CA ARG A 31 -1.18 -5.17 -7.06
C ARG A 31 -0.61 -4.73 -8.42
N THR A 32 -1.33 -5.04 -9.50
CA THR A 32 -0.95 -4.65 -10.87
C THR A 32 -1.48 -3.27 -11.27
N GLN A 33 -2.66 -2.88 -10.77
CA GLN A 33 -3.34 -1.62 -11.09
C GLN A 33 -3.25 -0.57 -9.96
N ARG A 34 -3.04 0.70 -10.33
CA ARG A 34 -2.87 1.85 -9.39
C ARG A 34 -1.79 1.60 -8.32
N ARG A 35 -0.72 0.91 -8.71
CA ARG A 35 0.38 0.45 -7.84
C ARG A 35 1.08 1.56 -7.06
N SER A 36 1.18 2.76 -7.61
CA SER A 36 1.79 3.92 -6.95
C SER A 36 1.04 4.35 -5.68
N LYS A 37 -0.30 4.26 -5.66
CA LYS A 37 -1.10 4.63 -4.48
C LYS A 37 -0.91 3.67 -3.31
N TYR A 38 -0.60 2.41 -3.61
CA TYR A 38 -0.55 1.31 -2.65
C TYR A 38 0.87 0.79 -2.37
N GLY A 39 1.90 1.48 -2.86
CA GLY A 39 3.30 1.12 -2.61
C GLY A 39 3.72 -0.21 -3.27
N ALA A 40 3.09 -0.60 -4.38
CA ALA A 40 3.43 -1.83 -5.09
C ALA A 40 4.51 -1.57 -6.16
N LYS A 41 5.60 -2.34 -6.13
CA LYS A 41 6.67 -2.26 -7.13
C LYS A 41 6.20 -2.90 -8.45
N ARG A 42 6.76 -2.42 -9.57
CA ARG A 42 6.47 -3.02 -10.88
C ARG A 42 7.00 -4.46 -10.87
N PRO A 43 6.18 -5.46 -11.19
CA PRO A 43 6.70 -6.81 -11.39
C PRO A 43 7.66 -6.77 -12.59
N LYS A 44 8.88 -7.28 -12.42
CA LYS A 44 9.82 -7.46 -13.52
C LYS A 44 9.37 -8.70 -14.32
N PRO A 45 9.40 -8.68 -15.66
CA PRO A 45 9.15 -9.88 -16.44
C PRO A 45 10.16 -10.96 -16.03
N GLY A 46 9.68 -12.08 -15.48
CA GLY A 46 10.50 -13.18 -14.95
C GLY A 46 10.77 -13.16 -13.44
N ALA A 47 10.47 -12.08 -12.71
CA ALA A 47 10.59 -12.08 -11.25
C ALA A 47 9.30 -12.54 -10.59
N VAL A 48 9.31 -13.74 -10.00
CA VAL A 48 8.24 -14.25 -9.14
C VAL A 48 7.94 -13.25 -8.03
N ALA A 49 6.69 -12.81 -7.93
CA ALA A 49 6.23 -11.91 -6.88
C ALA A 49 6.45 -12.60 -5.53
N LYS A 50 7.38 -12.11 -4.72
CA LYS A 50 7.62 -12.65 -3.38
C LYS A 50 6.30 -12.57 -2.59
N PRO A 51 5.70 -13.69 -2.17
CA PRO A 51 4.48 -13.66 -1.40
C PRO A 51 4.80 -12.94 -0.09
N GLY A 52 3.98 -11.96 0.27
CA GLY A 52 4.06 -11.33 1.58
C GLY A 52 3.98 -12.40 2.64
N VAL A 53 4.91 -12.34 3.59
CA VAL A 53 4.97 -13.21 4.76
C VAL A 53 3.57 -13.32 5.35
N LYS A 54 2.90 -14.46 5.13
CA LYS A 54 1.74 -14.87 5.92
C LYS A 54 2.32 -15.22 7.29
N LYS A 55 2.36 -14.24 8.21
CA LYS A 55 2.52 -14.56 9.62
C LYS A 55 1.26 -15.30 10.05
N LYS A 56 1.50 -16.49 10.58
CA LYS A 56 0.57 -17.46 11.14
C LYS A 56 -0.42 -16.81 12.10
#